data_AF-A0A1L9SHD8-F1
#
_entry.id   AF-A0A1L9SHD8-F1
#
_cell.length_a   1.000
_cell.length_b   1.000
_cell.length_c   1.000
_cell.angle_alpha   90.00
_cell.angle_beta   90.00
_cell.angle_gamma   90.00
#
_symmetry.space_group_name_H-M   'P 1'
#
loop_
_entity.id
_entity.type
_entity.pdbx_description
1 polymer ?
#
loop_
_entity_poly.entity_id
_entity_poly.type
_entity_poly.pdbx_seq_one_letter_code
_entity_poly.pdbx_strand_id
1 'polypeptide(L)'
;MAGKEEKAANPPTKVPEIVDDDDEPDDWDKRIFSTGCAAEQMKMNDCYYQKRDWRSCKLEMEAFRECWKRQGNDERTETKNA
;
A
#
# COMPACT_ATOMS: atom_id res chain seq x y z
N MET A 1 33.48 -32.71 -15.25
CA MET A 1 32.31 -32.42 -14.40
C MET A 1 32.42 -30.94 -14.06
N ALA A 2 31.88 -30.02 -14.87
CA ALA A 2 30.50 -29.51 -14.84
C ALA A 2 30.19 -28.85 -13.48
N GLY A 3 29.83 -27.56 -13.33
CA GLY A 3 29.60 -26.42 -14.23
C GLY A 3 29.86 -25.12 -13.42
N LYS A 4 30.34 -24.02 -14.00
CA LYS A 4 29.52 -22.90 -14.50
C LYS A 4 28.14 -22.80 -13.83
N GLU A 5 27.89 -21.74 -13.07
CA GLU A 5 26.89 -20.71 -13.41
C GLU A 5 26.87 -19.58 -12.36
N GLU A 6 27.34 -18.44 -12.84
CA GLU A 6 27.14 -17.10 -12.35
C GLU A 6 25.64 -16.79 -12.29
N LYS A 7 25.10 -16.35 -11.16
CA LYS A 7 23.77 -15.72 -11.08
C LYS A 7 23.88 -14.35 -10.44
N ALA A 8 24.05 -13.39 -11.34
CA ALA A 8 23.57 -12.01 -11.31
C ALA A 8 23.01 -11.52 -9.97
N ALA A 9 23.82 -10.70 -9.29
CA ALA A 9 23.32 -9.68 -8.39
C ALA A 9 22.29 -8.85 -9.16
N ASN A 10 21.05 -8.85 -8.67
CA ASN A 10 19.98 -8.00 -9.18
C ASN A 10 20.48 -6.54 -9.07
N PRO A 11 20.41 -5.72 -10.13
CA PRO A 11 20.85 -4.34 -10.07
C PRO A 11 20.01 -3.60 -9.01
N PRO A 12 20.61 -2.73 -8.18
CA PRO A 12 19.83 -1.88 -7.29
C PRO A 12 19.01 -0.92 -8.17
N THR A 13 17.78 -1.31 -8.47
CA THR A 13 16.76 -0.39 -8.98
C THR A 13 16.68 0.74 -7.97
N LYS A 14 17.10 1.92 -8.44
CA LYS A 14 17.10 3.18 -7.71
C LYS A 14 15.73 3.42 -7.09
N VAL A 15 15.57 3.05 -5.82
CA VAL A 15 14.52 3.62 -4.98
C VAL A 15 14.78 5.12 -5.01
N PRO A 16 13.83 5.95 -5.50
CA PRO A 16 13.98 7.38 -5.32
C PRO A 16 14.10 7.60 -3.80
N GLU A 17 15.18 8.28 -3.42
CA GLU A 17 15.39 8.82 -2.09
C GLU A 17 14.13 9.62 -1.75
N ILE A 18 13.29 9.04 -0.89
CA ILE A 18 12.15 9.73 -0.25
C ILE A 18 12.78 10.81 0.61
N VAL A 19 12.91 11.99 0.01
CA VAL A 19 13.16 13.23 0.72
C VAL A 19 12.03 13.39 1.72
N ASP A 20 12.40 13.37 2.99
CA ASP A 20 11.57 13.64 4.15
C ASP A 20 11.13 15.11 4.08
N ASP A 21 10.00 15.37 3.42
CA ASP A 21 9.26 16.61 3.54
C ASP A 21 8.17 16.36 4.61
N ASP A 22 8.59 16.44 5.88
CA ASP A 22 7.84 16.16 7.11
C ASP A 22 6.56 17.03 7.29
N ASP A 23 6.21 17.90 6.33
CA ASP A 23 5.05 18.80 6.38
C ASP A 23 4.00 18.53 5.27
N GLU A 24 4.29 17.70 4.27
CA GLU A 24 3.33 17.35 3.20
C GLU A 24 2.82 15.90 3.31
N PRO A 25 1.49 15.66 3.22
CA PRO A 25 0.99 14.30 3.12
C PRO A 25 1.57 13.65 1.86
N ASP A 26 2.09 12.43 1.99
CA ASP A 26 2.72 11.72 0.88
C ASP A 26 1.71 11.45 -0.24
N ASP A 27 2.16 11.15 -1.45
CA ASP A 27 1.27 10.89 -2.59
C ASP A 27 0.26 9.76 -2.32
N TRP A 28 0.63 8.79 -1.48
CA TRP A 28 -0.25 7.71 -1.05
C TRP A 28 -1.28 8.21 -0.03
N ASP A 29 -0.88 8.93 1.02
CA ASP A 29 -1.79 9.53 1.99
C ASP A 29 -2.77 10.51 1.33
N LYS A 30 -2.29 11.38 0.42
CA LYS A 30 -3.13 12.29 -0.38
C LYS A 30 -4.22 11.52 -1.13
N ARG A 31 -3.87 10.37 -1.74
CA ARG A 31 -4.83 9.51 -2.44
C ARG A 31 -5.84 8.92 -1.48
N ILE A 32 -5.41 8.43 -0.32
CA ILE A 32 -6.28 7.86 0.72
C ILE A 32 -7.23 8.91 1.29
N PHE A 33 -6.75 10.10 1.63
CA PHE A 33 -7.62 11.19 2.10
C PHE A 33 -8.64 11.62 1.05
N SER A 34 -8.25 11.65 -0.22
CA SER A 34 -9.16 11.94 -1.34
C SER A 34 -10.25 10.88 -1.55
N THR A 35 -10.13 9.68 -0.96
CA THR A 35 -11.14 8.61 -1.08
C THR A 35 -12.33 8.79 -0.15
N GLY A 36 -12.18 9.55 0.93
CA GLY A 36 -13.16 9.59 2.02
C GLY A 36 -13.16 8.35 2.93
N CYS A 37 -12.23 7.40 2.75
CA CYS A 37 -12.08 6.18 3.57
C CYS A 37 -10.82 6.19 4.44
N ALA A 38 -10.28 7.37 4.74
CA ALA A 38 -9.05 7.51 5.52
C ALA A 38 -9.19 6.95 6.95
N ALA A 39 -10.38 7.03 7.55
CA ALA A 39 -10.61 6.51 8.90
C ALA A 39 -10.47 4.98 8.97
N GLU A 40 -11.01 4.28 7.97
CA GLU A 40 -10.90 2.83 7.83
C GLU A 40 -9.46 2.41 7.52
N GLN A 41 -8.76 3.17 6.67
CA GLN A 41 -7.34 2.95 6.39
C GLN A 41 -6.48 3.11 7.65
N MET A 42 -6.72 4.16 8.45
CA MET A 42 -6.00 4.37 9.72
C MET A 42 -6.24 3.23 10.71
N LYS A 43 -7.49 2.74 10.83
CA LYS A 43 -7.80 1.57 11.68
C LYS A 43 -7.07 0.31 11.23
N MET A 44 -6.99 0.08 9.92
CA MET A 44 -6.25 -1.06 9.38
C MET A 44 -4.74 -0.92 9.66
N ASN A 45 -4.19 0.27 9.47
CA ASN A 45 -2.79 0.57 9.80
C ASN A 45 -2.53 0.35 11.30
N ASP A 46 -3.39 0.86 12.18
CA ASP A 46 -3.28 0.67 13.64
C ASP A 46 -3.31 -0.83 14.02
N CYS A 47 -4.24 -1.61 13.47
CA CYS A 47 -4.27 -3.05 13.69
C CYS A 47 -2.97 -3.74 13.22
N TYR A 48 -2.43 -3.33 12.07
CA TYR A 48 -1.14 -3.83 11.60
C TYR A 48 0.02 -3.39 12.50
N TYR A 49 0.03 -2.16 13.01
CA TYR A 49 1.08 -1.72 13.92
C TYR A 49 1.08 -2.53 15.22
N GLN A 50 -0.11 -2.86 15.74
CA GLN A 50 -0.26 -3.64 16.96
C GLN A 50 0.10 -5.12 16.75
N LYS A 51 -0.41 -5.75 15.69
CA LYS A 51 -0.29 -7.21 15.47
C LYS A 51 0.87 -7.60 14.55
N ARG A 52 1.31 -6.68 13.70
CA ARG A 52 2.22 -6.89 12.56
C ARG A 52 1.82 -8.00 11.61
N ASP A 53 0.52 -8.32 11.62
CA ASP A 53 -0.07 -9.35 10.78
C ASP A 53 -1.38 -8.83 10.19
N TRP A 54 -1.37 -8.61 8.87
CA TRP A 54 -2.52 -8.09 8.14
C TRP A 54 -3.68 -9.09 8.04
N ARG A 55 -3.43 -10.40 8.15
CA ARG A 55 -4.48 -11.44 8.15
C ARG A 55 -5.30 -11.39 9.43
N SER A 56 -4.69 -10.96 10.52
CA SER A 56 -5.34 -10.74 11.81
C SER A 56 -6.17 -9.45 11.86
N CYS A 57 -6.13 -8.64 10.79
CA CYS A 57 -6.85 -7.37 10.61
C CYS A 57 -7.95 -7.47 9.55
N LYS A 58 -8.55 -8.66 9.41
CA LYS A 58 -9.57 -8.93 8.40
C LYS A 58 -10.79 -8.03 8.56
N LEU A 59 -11.20 -7.74 9.81
CA LEU A 59 -12.35 -6.89 10.09
C LEU A 59 -12.13 -5.46 9.57
N GLU A 60 -10.95 -4.91 9.80
CA GLU A 60 -10.54 -3.59 9.36
C GLU A 60 -10.43 -3.53 7.83
N MET A 61 -9.91 -4.59 7.20
CA MET A 61 -9.92 -4.73 5.74
C MET A 61 -11.33 -4.77 5.15
N GLU A 62 -12.25 -5.50 5.77
CA GLU A 62 -13.63 -5.58 5.30
C GLU A 62 -14.33 -4.23 5.43
N ALA A 63 -14.13 -3.53 6.55
CA ALA A 63 -14.63 -2.16 6.75
C ALA A 63 -14.09 -1.19 5.69
N PHE A 64 -12.79 -1.26 5.39
CA PHE A 64 -12.18 -0.44 4.33
C PHE A 64 -12.79 -0.74 2.97
N ARG A 65 -12.97 -2.02 2.60
CA ARG A 65 -13.62 -2.42 1.34
C ARG A 65 -15.06 -1.96 1.24
N GLU A 66 -15.81 -2.02 2.34
CA GLU A 66 -17.18 -1.50 2.37
C GLU A 66 -17.21 0.01 2.15
N CYS A 67 -16.33 0.76 2.83
CA CYS A 67 -16.20 2.20 2.60
C CYS A 67 -15.82 2.47 1.14
N TRP A 68 -14.83 1.75 0.62
CA TRP A 68 -14.33 1.88 -0.75
C TRP A 68 -15.46 1.75 -1.79
N LYS A 69 -16.28 0.70 -1.64
CA LYS A 69 -17.44 0.45 -2.50
C LYS A 69 -18.51 1.54 -2.35
N ARG A 70 -18.76 2.01 -1.13
CA ARG A 70 -19.75 3.09 -0.87
C ARG A 70 -19.32 4.42 -1.50
N GLN A 71 -18.03 4.71 -1.50
CA GLN A 71 -17.46 5.92 -2.11
C GLN A 71 -17.28 5.79 -3.63
N GLY A 72 -17.56 4.62 -4.22
CA GLY A 72 -17.46 4.41 -5.67
C GLY A 72 -16.02 4.36 -6.17
N ASN A 73 -15.07 3.98 -5.31
CA ASN A 73 -13.65 4.04 -5.66
C ASN A 73 -13.14 2.85 -6.49
N ASP A 74 -14.00 1.94 -6.93
CA ASP A 74 -13.62 0.78 -7.75
C ASP A 74 -12.76 1.20 -8.96
N GLU A 75 -13.14 2.29 -9.64
CA GLU A 75 -12.42 2.85 -10.79
C GLU A 75 -11.00 3.36 -10.47
N ARG A 76 -10.70 3.69 -9.19
CA ARG A 76 -9.34 4.10 -8.76
C ARG A 76 -8.39 2.91 -8.60
N THR A 77 -8.93 1.69 -8.48
CA THR A 77 -8.14 0.45 -8.39
C THR A 77 -8.06 -0.30 -9.70
N GLU A 78 -8.77 0.14 -10.74
CA GLU A 78 -8.67 -0.44 -12.07
C GLU A 78 -7.34 -0.04 -12.69
N THR A 79 -6.32 -0.89 -12.56
CA THR A 79 -5.13 -0.82 -13.39
C THR A 79 -5.55 -1.10 -14.83
N LYS A 80 -5.89 -0.04 -15.57
CA LYS A 80 -6.11 -0.12 -17.02
C LYS A 80 -4.78 -0.58 -17.62
N ASN A 81 -4.79 -1.80 -18.16
CA ASN A 81 -3.65 -2.57 -18.69
C ASN A 81 -2.45 -1.69 -19.06
N ALA A 82 -1.34 -1.86 -18.31
CA ALA A 82 -0.02 -1.33 -18.67
C ALA A 82 0.61 -2.19 -19.77
#